data_AF-A0A6G3ZJ23-F1
#
_entry.id   AF-A0A6G3ZJ23-F1
#
_cell.length_a   1.000
_cell.length_b   1.000
_cell.length_c   1.000
_cell.angle_alpha   90.00
_cell.angle_beta   90.00
_cell.angle_gamma   90.00
#
_symmetry.space_group_name_H-M   'P 1'
#
loop_
_entity.id
_entity.type
_entity.pdbx_description
1 polymer ?
#
loop_
_entity_poly.entity_id
_entity_poly.type
_entity_poly.pdbx_seq_one_letter_code
_entity_poly.pdbx_strand_id
1 'polypeptide(L)' 'MNRIEFFQVLTLWFVAATFLRSGSGNSNPALVVMAFVALGLIYGIPVYLLVELVDHIAE' A
#
# COMPACT_ATOMS: atom_id res chain seq x y z
N MET A 1 -5.82 13.71 7.74
CA MET A 1 -5.88 13.51 6.28
C MET A 1 -7.10 14.20 5.67
N ASN A 2 -6.95 14.88 4.52
CA ASN A 2 -8.09 15.37 3.75
C ASN A 2 -8.64 14.29 2.80
N ARG A 3 -9.86 14.47 2.28
CA ARG A 3 -10.55 13.44 1.47
C ARG A 3 -9.74 12.97 0.26
N ILE A 4 -8.97 13.88 -0.36
CA ILE A 4 -8.19 13.56 -1.56
C ILE A 4 -6.99 12.68 -1.22
N GLU A 5 -6.26 13.01 -0.16
CA GLU A 5 -5.14 12.22 0.35
C GLU A 5 -5.57 10.78 0.67
N PHE A 6 -6.75 10.59 1.27
CA PHE A 6 -7.29 9.26 1.57
C PHE A 6 -7.46 8.39 0.32
N PHE A 7 -8.10 8.94 -0.71
CA PHE A 7 -8.29 8.20 -1.96
C PHE A 7 -6.97 7.95 -2.69
N GLN A 8 -5.99 8.85 -2.59
CA GLN A 8 -4.65 8.63 -3.14
C GLN A 8 -3.94 7.48 -2.44
N VAL A 9 -3.97 7.43 -1.10
CA VAL A 9 -3.37 6.35 -0.30
C VAL A 9 -4.04 5.01 -0.59
N LEU A 10 -5.37 4.97 -0.71
CA LEU A 10 -6.11 3.78 -1.15
C LEU A 10 -5.74 3.34 -2.56
N THR A 11 -5.57 4.29 -3.48
CA THR A 11 -5.16 4.00 -4.86
C THR A 11 -3.75 3.41 -4.89
N LEU A 12 -2.81 3.96 -4.11
CA LEU A 12 -1.46 3.42 -3.97
C LEU A 12 -1.48 1.99 -3.43
N TRP A 13 -2.30 1.72 -2.42
CA TRP A 13 -2.47 0.37 -1.89
C TRP A 13 -3.02 -0.61 -2.93
N PHE A 14 -4.03 -0.19 -3.70
CA PHE A 14 -4.61 -0.99 -4.78
C PHE A 14 -3.60 -1.28 -5.90
N VAL A 15 -2.82 -0.27 -6.30
CA VAL A 15 -1.75 -0.41 -7.30
C VAL A 15 -0.66 -1.36 -6.82
N ALA A 16 -0.24 -1.27 -5.56
CA ALA A 16 0.73 -2.21 -4.98
C ALA A 16 0.20 -3.66 -4.99
N ALA A 17 -1.08 -3.86 -4.67
CA ALA A 17 -1.72 -5.18 -4.70
C ALA A 17 -1.82 -5.78 -6.10
N THR A 18 -2.22 -4.98 -7.08
CA THR A 18 -2.29 -5.41 -8.49
C THR A 18 -0.92 -5.62 -9.10
N PHE A 19 0.08 -4.83 -8.71
CA PHE A 19 1.48 -5.01 -9.11
C PHE A 19 2.02 -6.37 -8.65
N LEU A 20 1.86 -6.70 -7.37
CA LEU A 20 2.32 -7.99 -6.81
C LEU A 20 1.67 -9.19 -7.50
N ARG A 21 0.37 -9.09 -7.81
CA ARG A 21 -0.35 -10.13 -8.54
C ARG A 21 0.11 -10.27 -9.99
N SER A 22 0.45 -9.17 -10.66
CA SER A 22 0.85 -9.18 -12.07
C SER A 22 2.32 -9.59 -12.26
N GLY A 23 3.18 -9.27 -11.30
CA GLY A 23 4.62 -9.57 -11.35
C GLY A 23 5.01 -10.98 -10.88
N SER A 24 4.06 -11.78 -10.37
CA SER A 24 4.36 -13.09 -9.79
C SER A 24 4.92 -14.06 -10.82
N GLY A 25 6.11 -14.61 -10.55
CA GLY A 25 6.79 -15.57 -11.43
C GLY A 25 7.87 -14.99 -12.35
N ASN A 26 8.14 -13.67 -12.28
CA ASN A 26 9.21 -13.04 -13.05
C ASN A 26 10.54 -13.02 -12.27
N SER A 27 11.64 -13.42 -12.92
CA SER A 27 12.99 -13.46 -12.33
C SER A 27 13.82 -12.18 -12.56
N ASN A 28 13.24 -11.13 -13.15
CA ASN A 28 13.91 -9.85 -13.33
C ASN A 28 14.22 -9.20 -11.97
N PRO A 29 15.49 -8.91 -11.63
CA PRO A 29 15.88 -8.34 -10.34
C PRO A 29 15.16 -7.03 -9.99
N ALA A 30 14.89 -6.18 -10.99
CA ALA A 30 14.17 -4.93 -10.76
C ALA A 30 12.73 -5.17 -10.29
N LEU A 31 12.05 -6.19 -10.84
CA LEU A 31 10.70 -6.56 -10.41
C LEU A 31 10.69 -7.17 -9.01
N VAL A 32 11.73 -7.92 -8.65
CA VAL A 32 11.88 -8.49 -7.31
C VAL A 32 12.02 -7.37 -6.26
N VAL A 33 12.87 -6.37 -6.50
CA VAL A 33 13.02 -5.23 -5.59
C VAL A 33 11.70 -4.46 -5.45
N MET A 34 11.01 -4.20 -6.56
CA MET A 34 9.71 -3.53 -6.53
C MET A 34 8.63 -4.36 -5.81
N ALA A 35 8.70 -5.69 -5.86
CA ALA A 35 7.79 -6.56 -5.13
C ALA A 35 7.97 -6.42 -3.62
N PHE A 36 9.20 -6.28 -3.13
CA PHE A 36 9.45 -6.00 -1.71
C PHE A 36 8.87 -4.65 -1.26
N VAL A 37 9.01 -3.61 -2.08
CA VAL A 37 8.39 -2.29 -1.80
C VAL A 37 6.87 -2.40 -1.78
N ALA A 38 6.28 -3.10 -2.76
CA ALA A 38 4.85 -3.33 -2.84
C ALA A 38 4.32 -4.13 -1.65
N LEU A 39 5.08 -5.11 -1.13
CA LEU A 39 4.73 -5.83 0.10
C LEU A 39 4.70 -4.89 1.30
N GLY A 40 5.70 -4.03 1.43
CA GLY A 40 5.73 -2.99 2.47
C GLY A 40 4.50 -2.08 2.40
N LEU A 41 4.08 -1.68 1.21
CA LEU A 41 2.87 -0.87 1.00
C LEU A 41 1.57 -1.63 1.31
N ILE A 42 1.47 -2.91 0.92
CA ILE A 42 0.29 -3.73 1.21
C ILE A 42 -0.01 -3.81 2.70
N TYR A 43 1.02 -3.97 3.54
CA TYR A 43 0.85 -4.09 4.98
C TYR A 43 0.94 -2.74 5.71
N GLY A 44 1.80 -1.84 5.23
CA GLY A 44 2.03 -0.53 5.83
C GLY A 44 0.84 0.42 5.66
N ILE A 45 0.21 0.47 4.49
CA ILE A 45 -0.91 1.39 4.25
C ILE A 45 -2.12 1.06 5.13
N PRO A 46 -2.59 -0.19 5.26
CA PRO A 46 -3.69 -0.51 6.17
C PRO A 46 -3.38 -0.19 7.63
N VAL A 47 -2.15 -0.45 8.09
CA VAL A 47 -1.74 -0.09 9.45
C VAL A 47 -1.76 1.42 9.64
N TYR A 48 -1.22 2.19 8.68
CA TYR A 48 -1.26 3.64 8.71
C TYR A 48 -2.71 4.17 8.79
N LEU A 49 -3.61 3.65 7.95
CA LEU A 49 -5.02 4.02 7.96
C LEU A 49 -5.73 3.65 9.27
N LEU A 50 -5.37 2.51 9.88
CA LEU A 50 -5.91 2.09 11.18
C LEU A 50 -5.45 3.01 12.30
N VAL A 51 -4.17 3.40 12.32
CA VAL A 51 -3.64 4.33 13.31
C VAL A 51 -4.34 5.68 13.19
N GLU A 52 -4.45 6.23 11.98
CA GLU A 52 -5.13 7.51 11.76
C GLU A 52 -6.62 7.45 12.12
N LEU A 53 -7.28 6.30 11.87
CA LEU A 53 -8.67 6.10 12.29
C LEU A 53 -8.81 6.04 13.82
N VAL A 54 -7.90 5.35 14.51
CA VAL A 54 -7.90 5.26 15.98
C VAL A 54 -7.66 6.63 16.60
N ASP A 55 -6.68 7.38 16.10
CA ASP A 55 -6.42 8.75 16.58
C ASP A 55 -7.64 9.65 16.40
N HIS A 56 -8.36 9.53 15.28
CA HIS A 56 -9.56 10.34 15.02
C HIS A 56 -10.80 9.93 15.84
N ILE A 57 -10.86 8.68 16.31
CA ILE A 57 -11.95 8.18 17.18
C ILE A 57 -11.65 8.43 18.66
N ALA A 58 -10.37 8.49 19.04
CA ALA A 58 -9.93 8.71 20.41
C ALA A 58 -9.99 10.19 20.84
N GLU A 59 -10.20 11.10 19.90
CA GLU A 59 -10.45 12.54 20.08
C GLU A 59 -11.95 12.83 20.32
#